data_AF-A0A353YX39-F1
#
_entry.id   AF-A0A353YX39-F1
#
_cell.length_a   1.000
_cell.length_b   1.000
_cell.length_c   1.000
_cell.angle_alpha   90.00
_cell.angle_beta   90.00
_cell.angle_gamma   90.00
#
_symmetry.space_group_name_H-M   'P 1'
#
loop_
_entity.id
_entity.type
_entity.pdbx_description
1 polymer ?
#
loop_
_entity_poly.entity_id
_entity_poly.type
_entity_poly.pdbx_seq_one_letter_code
_entity_poly.pdbx_strand_id
1 'polypeptide(L)'
;GYLKHSFEHQLPKEIAFLKNIDQQKLNLITLALEKGINTPESCSAGRLFDAVSALIGICSHATYHAEAPILLEHSVAQQVKTTYPIKLSSTISWKDTIKSIVNDLNNNVSTPIISAKFHNSVIAVTFEAVKKIHSETGINTVVLSGGSFQNKYLSENLLDLLLQTGYQVYMSSQVPVNDGGIALGQLAIAAKKLTLCV
;
A
#
# COMPACT_ATOMS: atom_id res chain seq x y z
N GLY A 1 4.14 -10.58 9.36
CA GLY A 1 3.27 -9.62 10.09
C GLY A 1 1.82 -9.72 9.64
N TYR A 2 1.49 -9.28 8.42
CA TYR A 2 0.10 -9.14 7.96
C TYR A 2 -0.77 -10.40 8.08
N LEU A 3 -0.29 -11.57 7.64
CA LEU A 3 -1.04 -12.83 7.78
C LEU A 3 -1.31 -13.17 9.25
N LYS A 4 -0.27 -13.08 10.10
CA LYS A 4 -0.38 -13.36 11.53
C LYS A 4 -1.40 -12.45 12.23
N HIS A 5 -1.35 -11.15 11.94
CA HIS A 5 -2.29 -10.18 12.48
C HIS A 5 -3.72 -10.40 11.96
N SER A 6 -3.85 -10.75 10.67
CA SER A 6 -5.16 -10.92 10.03
C SER A 6 -5.87 -12.21 10.46
N PHE A 7 -5.13 -13.26 10.81
CA PHE A 7 -5.65 -14.57 11.19
C PHE A 7 -5.37 -14.92 12.66
N GLU A 8 -5.30 -13.92 13.55
CA GLU A 8 -5.26 -14.14 15.02
C GLU A 8 -4.15 -15.09 15.46
N HIS A 9 -2.97 -14.87 14.90
CA HIS A 9 -1.75 -15.65 15.14
C HIS A 9 -1.74 -17.09 14.59
N GLN A 10 -2.80 -17.51 13.90
CA GLN A 10 -2.83 -18.78 13.17
C GLN A 10 -2.57 -18.54 11.68
N LEU A 11 -1.49 -19.13 11.15
CA LEU A 11 -1.23 -19.01 9.72
C LEU A 11 -2.20 -19.90 8.91
N PRO A 12 -2.88 -19.37 7.89
CA PRO A 12 -3.74 -20.17 7.01
C PRO A 12 -2.90 -21.22 6.27
N LYS A 13 -3.19 -22.50 6.50
CA LYS A 13 -2.39 -23.63 5.99
C LYS A 13 -2.54 -23.89 4.49
N GLU A 14 -3.55 -23.31 3.86
CA GLU A 14 -3.95 -23.62 2.49
C GLU A 14 -3.23 -22.77 1.42
N ILE A 15 -2.51 -21.72 1.83
CA ILE A 15 -1.86 -20.80 0.91
C ILE A 15 -0.64 -21.46 0.28
N ALA A 16 -0.63 -21.57 -1.06
CA ALA A 16 0.48 -22.13 -1.83
C ALA A 16 1.84 -21.47 -1.52
N PHE A 17 1.85 -20.15 -1.30
CA PHE A 17 3.05 -19.41 -0.90
C PHE A 17 3.70 -19.96 0.38
N LEU A 18 2.91 -20.27 1.41
CA LEU A 18 3.43 -20.78 2.68
C LEU A 18 3.94 -22.22 2.57
N LYS A 19 3.38 -23.03 1.65
CA LYS A 19 3.84 -24.40 1.39
C LYS A 19 5.24 -24.45 0.79
N ASN A 20 5.66 -23.39 0.10
CA ASN A 20 6.98 -23.28 -0.52
C ASN A 20 8.07 -22.80 0.45
N ILE A 21 7.71 -22.46 1.69
CA ILE A 21 8.65 -22.02 2.73
C ILE A 21 8.99 -23.21 3.62
N ASP A 22 10.28 -23.41 3.89
CA ASP A 22 10.74 -24.41 4.85
C ASP A 22 10.07 -24.23 6.23
N GLN A 23 9.50 -25.32 6.75
CA GLN A 23 8.73 -25.32 7.99
C GLN A 23 9.57 -24.90 9.21
N GLN A 24 10.87 -25.24 9.23
CA GLN A 24 11.77 -24.82 10.32
C GLN A 24 11.97 -23.30 10.30
N LYS A 25 12.23 -22.71 9.14
CA LYS A 25 12.28 -21.25 8.96
C LYS A 25 10.98 -20.56 9.35
N LEU A 26 9.84 -21.12 8.93
CA LEU A 26 8.52 -20.58 9.27
C LEU A 26 8.29 -20.53 10.79
N ASN A 27 8.64 -21.61 11.49
CA ASN A 27 8.52 -21.69 12.94
C ASN A 27 9.44 -20.68 13.65
N LEU A 28 10.69 -20.54 13.20
CA LEU A 28 11.64 -19.55 13.74
C LEU A 28 11.14 -18.11 13.56
N ILE A 29 10.66 -17.75 12.37
CA ILE A 29 10.10 -16.41 12.10
C ILE A 29 8.85 -16.17 12.94
N THR A 30 8.00 -17.19 13.08
CA THR A 30 6.78 -17.08 13.89
C THR A 30 7.11 -16.82 15.35
N LEU A 31 8.11 -17.52 15.90
CA LEU A 31 8.60 -17.32 17.26
C LEU A 31 9.26 -15.95 17.45
N ALA A 32 10.09 -15.51 16.50
CA ALA A 32 10.70 -14.18 16.54
C ALA A 32 9.63 -13.06 16.60
N LEU A 33 8.55 -13.22 15.84
CA LEU A 33 7.39 -12.32 15.87
C LEU A 33 6.62 -12.33 17.20
N GLU A 34 6.58 -13.45 17.93
CA GLU A 34 5.93 -13.52 19.26
C GLU A 34 6.79 -12.91 20.35
N LYS A 35 8.09 -13.10 20.23
CA LYS A 35 9.07 -12.62 21.20
C LYS A 35 9.53 -11.19 20.93
N GLY A 36 9.06 -10.56 19.85
CA GLY A 36 9.44 -9.21 19.47
C GLY A 36 10.91 -9.08 19.04
N ILE A 37 11.54 -10.17 18.58
CA ILE A 37 12.97 -10.20 18.26
C ILE A 37 13.17 -9.68 16.84
N ASN A 38 13.83 -8.53 16.68
CA ASN A 38 14.10 -7.89 15.39
C ASN A 38 12.82 -7.63 14.56
N THR A 39 11.74 -7.21 15.23
CA THR A 39 10.44 -6.97 14.58
C THR A 39 9.99 -5.51 14.75
N PRO A 40 10.67 -4.55 14.09
CA PRO A 40 10.24 -3.15 14.12
C PRO A 40 8.85 -3.00 13.46
N GLU A 41 8.02 -2.12 14.02
CA GLU A 41 6.74 -1.78 13.43
C GLU A 41 6.93 -0.86 12.21
N SER A 42 6.05 -0.99 11.22
CA SER A 42 6.11 -0.20 9.98
C SER A 42 4.71 0.07 9.43
N CYS A 43 4.45 1.32 9.08
CA CYS A 43 3.25 1.77 8.36
C CYS A 43 3.50 2.01 6.86
N SER A 44 4.61 1.51 6.30
CA SER A 44 4.99 1.72 4.91
C SER A 44 4.00 1.08 3.92
N ALA A 45 3.48 1.89 3.00
CA ALA A 45 2.71 1.41 1.86
C ALA A 45 3.53 0.45 0.98
N GLY A 46 4.83 0.71 0.77
CA GLY A 46 5.71 -0.18 0.00
C GLY A 46 5.74 -1.60 0.58
N ARG A 47 5.90 -1.74 1.91
CA ARG A 47 5.89 -3.04 2.59
C ARG A 47 4.55 -3.77 2.50
N LEU A 48 3.44 -3.03 2.43
CA LEU A 48 2.12 -3.61 2.17
C LEU A 48 2.04 -4.18 0.75
N PHE A 49 2.51 -3.44 -0.26
CA PHE A 49 2.55 -3.91 -1.65
C PHE A 49 3.47 -5.11 -1.82
N ASP A 50 4.64 -5.11 -1.19
CA ASP A 50 5.54 -6.27 -1.16
C ASP A 50 4.83 -7.51 -0.59
N ALA A 51 4.12 -7.34 0.53
CA ALA A 51 3.43 -8.44 1.19
C ALA A 51 2.32 -9.03 0.32
N VAL A 52 1.55 -8.18 -0.37
CA VAL A 52 0.50 -8.65 -1.30
C VAL A 52 1.10 -9.32 -2.53
N SER A 53 2.16 -8.75 -3.11
CA SER A 53 2.88 -9.31 -4.26
C SER A 53 3.45 -10.71 -3.95
N ALA A 54 4.05 -10.89 -2.78
CA ALA A 54 4.53 -12.19 -2.31
C ALA A 54 3.37 -13.17 -2.06
N LEU A 55 2.30 -12.70 -1.42
CA LEU A 55 1.13 -13.52 -1.06
C LEU A 55 0.44 -14.12 -2.29
N ILE A 56 0.30 -13.35 -3.37
CA ILE A 56 -0.37 -13.78 -4.60
C ILE A 56 0.58 -14.44 -5.62
N GLY A 57 1.85 -14.63 -5.22
CA GLY A 57 2.85 -15.38 -5.99
C GLY A 57 3.54 -14.62 -7.12
N ILE A 58 3.49 -13.28 -7.15
CA ILE A 58 4.18 -12.48 -8.18
C ILE A 58 5.67 -12.38 -7.87
N CYS A 59 6.01 -11.92 -6.66
CA CYS A 59 7.40 -11.68 -6.28
C CYS A 59 7.63 -12.08 -4.82
N SER A 60 8.26 -13.24 -4.63
CA SER A 60 8.66 -13.74 -3.30
C SER A 60 10.03 -13.24 -2.86
N HIS A 61 10.93 -12.93 -3.81
CA HIS A 61 12.27 -12.44 -3.54
C HIS A 61 12.60 -11.28 -4.49
N ALA A 62 12.70 -10.07 -3.95
CA ALA A 62 13.12 -8.90 -4.71
C ALA A 62 14.66 -8.85 -4.84
N THR A 63 15.14 -8.57 -6.04
CA THR A 63 16.53 -8.38 -6.45
C THR A 63 16.91 -6.90 -6.54
N TYR A 64 15.93 -6.00 -6.65
CA TYR A 64 16.14 -4.55 -6.62
C TYR A 64 15.04 -3.81 -5.85
N HIS A 65 15.28 -2.53 -5.58
CA HIS A 65 14.35 -1.70 -4.81
C HIS A 65 13.02 -1.52 -5.55
N ALA A 66 11.91 -1.77 -4.84
CA ALA A 66 10.53 -1.67 -5.34
C ALA A 66 10.15 -2.64 -6.48
N GLU A 67 10.90 -3.74 -6.70
CA GLU A 67 10.57 -4.76 -7.70
C GLU A 67 9.16 -5.35 -7.51
N ALA A 68 8.84 -5.82 -6.31
CA ALA A 68 7.57 -6.47 -6.02
C ALA A 68 6.33 -5.56 -6.27
N PRO A 69 6.33 -4.27 -5.84
CA PRO A 69 5.27 -3.32 -6.18
C PRO A 69 5.15 -3.04 -7.68
N ILE A 70 6.26 -2.93 -8.41
CA ILE A 70 6.26 -2.69 -9.87
C ILE A 70 5.65 -3.88 -10.60
N LEU A 71 6.05 -5.11 -10.25
CA LEU A 71 5.49 -6.31 -10.86
C LEU A 71 4.00 -6.48 -10.52
N LEU A 72 3.61 -6.11 -9.29
CA LEU A 72 2.22 -6.12 -8.86
C LEU A 72 1.38 -5.14 -9.69
N GLU A 73 1.87 -3.93 -9.93
CA GLU A 73 1.25 -2.93 -10.80
C GLU A 73 1.07 -3.42 -12.24
N HIS A 74 2.13 -3.98 -12.83
CA HIS A 74 2.07 -4.51 -14.21
C HIS A 74 1.06 -5.64 -14.39
N SER A 75 0.73 -6.36 -13.31
CA SER A 75 -0.25 -7.45 -13.37
C SER A 75 -1.72 -6.97 -13.33
N VAL A 76 -2.01 -5.69 -13.12
CA VAL A 76 -3.38 -5.19 -12.90
C VAL A 76 -4.31 -5.46 -14.10
N ALA A 77 -5.44 -6.11 -13.84
CA ALA A 77 -6.51 -6.29 -14.82
C ALA A 77 -7.36 -5.01 -14.98
N GLN A 78 -7.24 -4.34 -16.13
CA GLN A 78 -7.86 -3.04 -16.42
C GLN A 78 -9.40 -3.00 -16.33
N GLN A 79 -10.09 -4.11 -16.56
CA GLN A 79 -11.58 -4.14 -16.55
C GLN A 79 -12.18 -4.31 -15.14
N VAL A 80 -11.35 -4.59 -14.13
CA VAL A 80 -11.82 -4.86 -12.77
C VAL A 80 -11.90 -3.56 -11.98
N LYS A 81 -13.12 -3.17 -11.59
CA LYS A 81 -13.40 -1.96 -10.79
C LYS A 81 -13.79 -2.25 -9.33
N THR A 82 -13.88 -3.53 -8.97
CA THR A 82 -14.26 -3.92 -7.60
C THR A 82 -13.13 -3.70 -6.62
N THR A 83 -13.48 -3.63 -5.33
CA THR A 83 -12.55 -3.44 -4.21
C THR A 83 -12.69 -4.58 -3.21
N TYR A 84 -11.79 -4.61 -2.23
CA TYR A 84 -11.86 -5.39 -1.02
C TYR A 84 -12.38 -4.54 0.15
N PRO A 85 -12.99 -5.16 1.17
CA PRO A 85 -13.36 -4.44 2.38
C PRO A 85 -12.11 -3.92 3.10
N ILE A 86 -12.15 -2.63 3.46
CA ILE A 86 -11.16 -1.95 4.28
C ILE A 86 -11.90 -1.18 5.37
N LYS A 87 -11.37 -1.20 6.59
CA LYS A 87 -11.87 -0.39 7.70
C LYS A 87 -11.00 0.84 7.87
N LEU A 88 -11.63 2.02 7.83
CA LEU A 88 -11.01 3.31 8.11
C LEU A 88 -11.62 3.88 9.40
N SER A 89 -10.77 4.15 10.39
CA SER A 89 -11.14 4.82 11.64
C SER A 89 -10.18 5.99 11.93
N SER A 90 -9.41 5.93 13.02
CA SER A 90 -8.19 6.71 13.21
C SER A 90 -7.01 6.14 12.43
N THR A 91 -7.08 4.85 12.06
CA THR A 91 -6.07 4.14 11.27
C THR A 91 -6.76 3.30 10.19
N ILE A 92 -5.98 2.88 9.19
CA ILE A 92 -6.44 1.97 8.13
C ILE A 92 -6.11 0.54 8.55
N SER A 93 -7.13 -0.33 8.64
CA SER A 93 -6.95 -1.75 8.93
C SER A 93 -7.10 -2.59 7.68
N TRP A 94 -6.03 -3.30 7.33
CA TRP A 94 -5.94 -4.21 6.19
C TRP A 94 -6.35 -5.66 6.52
N LYS A 95 -6.79 -5.94 7.76
CA LYS A 95 -7.12 -7.30 8.22
C LYS A 95 -8.15 -7.99 7.29
N ASP A 96 -9.23 -7.29 6.97
CA ASP A 96 -10.32 -7.84 6.16
C ASP A 96 -9.93 -7.94 4.67
N THR A 97 -9.08 -7.02 4.19
CA THR A 97 -8.49 -7.08 2.84
C THR A 97 -7.61 -8.31 2.67
N ILE A 98 -6.68 -8.55 3.61
CA ILE A 98 -5.80 -9.72 3.56
C ILE A 98 -6.60 -11.02 3.65
N LYS A 99 -7.61 -11.09 4.52
CA LYS A 99 -8.53 -12.25 4.56
C LYS A 99 -9.22 -12.49 3.23
N SER A 100 -9.70 -11.43 2.58
CA SER A 100 -10.39 -11.51 1.29
C SER A 100 -9.47 -11.93 0.15
N ILE A 101 -8.21 -11.46 0.15
CA ILE A 101 -7.18 -11.90 -0.80
C ILE A 101 -6.91 -13.40 -0.64
N VAL A 102 -6.77 -13.88 0.60
CA VAL A 102 -6.57 -15.32 0.86
C VAL A 102 -7.78 -16.13 0.40
N ASN A 103 -9.01 -15.65 0.62
CA ASN A 103 -10.21 -16.30 0.11
C ASN A 103 -10.23 -16.36 -1.42
N ASP A 104 -9.86 -15.26 -2.10
CA ASP A 104 -9.78 -15.23 -3.56
C ASP A 104 -8.73 -16.22 -4.10
N LEU A 105 -7.57 -16.35 -3.43
CA LEU A 105 -6.55 -17.36 -3.76
C LEU A 105 -7.10 -18.78 -3.60
N ASN A 106 -7.81 -19.07 -2.51
CA ASN A 106 -8.43 -20.38 -2.28
C ASN A 106 -9.51 -20.71 -3.33
N ASN A 107 -10.17 -19.69 -3.88
CA ASN A 107 -11.17 -19.82 -4.95
C ASN A 107 -10.56 -19.77 -6.37
N ASN A 108 -9.23 -19.83 -6.50
CA ASN A 108 -8.51 -19.77 -7.78
C ASN A 108 -8.82 -18.53 -8.63
N VAL A 109 -9.12 -17.39 -7.98
CA VAL A 109 -9.23 -16.10 -8.67
C VAL A 109 -7.86 -15.73 -9.24
N SER A 110 -7.83 -15.26 -10.48
CA SER A 110 -6.57 -14.95 -11.15
C SER A 110 -5.83 -13.78 -10.50
N THR A 111 -4.50 -13.89 -10.44
CA THR A 111 -3.61 -12.89 -9.86
C THR A 111 -3.85 -11.46 -10.40
N PRO A 112 -4.09 -11.24 -11.71
CA PRO A 112 -4.45 -9.92 -12.23
C PRO A 112 -5.71 -9.29 -11.63
N ILE A 113 -6.74 -10.11 -11.35
CA ILE A 113 -7.99 -9.63 -10.74
C ILE A 113 -7.74 -9.25 -9.28
N ILE A 114 -6.98 -10.07 -8.54
CA ILE A 114 -6.62 -9.80 -7.15
C ILE A 114 -5.79 -8.50 -7.06
N SER A 115 -4.81 -8.33 -7.95
CA SER A 115 -3.99 -7.12 -8.03
C SER A 115 -4.85 -5.89 -8.28
N ALA A 116 -5.78 -5.94 -9.25
CA ALA A 116 -6.68 -4.83 -9.54
C ALA A 116 -7.57 -4.48 -8.34
N LYS A 117 -8.21 -5.48 -7.71
CA LYS A 117 -9.02 -5.29 -6.50
C LYS A 117 -8.20 -4.65 -5.39
N PHE A 118 -6.98 -5.11 -5.15
CA PHE A 118 -6.10 -4.54 -4.13
C PHE A 118 -5.80 -3.06 -4.43
N HIS A 119 -5.31 -2.70 -5.62
CA HIS A 119 -5.02 -1.32 -5.99
C HIS A 119 -6.25 -0.41 -5.87
N ASN A 120 -7.41 -0.86 -6.38
CA ASN A 120 -8.67 -0.12 -6.27
C ASN A 120 -9.06 0.12 -4.80
N SER A 121 -8.75 -0.83 -3.92
CA SER A 121 -9.03 -0.70 -2.49
C SER A 121 -8.11 0.35 -1.83
N VAL A 122 -6.83 0.40 -2.22
CA VAL A 122 -5.91 1.46 -1.78
C VAL A 122 -6.42 2.84 -2.22
N ILE A 123 -6.80 2.98 -3.50
CA ILE A 123 -7.36 4.23 -4.04
C ILE A 123 -8.61 4.64 -3.25
N ALA A 124 -9.55 3.71 -3.05
CA ALA A 124 -10.81 3.99 -2.36
C ALA A 124 -10.58 4.43 -0.90
N VAL A 125 -9.73 3.72 -0.13
CA VAL A 125 -9.50 4.11 1.27
C VAL A 125 -8.73 5.42 1.39
N THR A 126 -7.79 5.70 0.48
CA THR A 126 -7.08 6.99 0.45
C THR A 126 -8.06 8.12 0.16
N PHE A 127 -8.98 7.93 -0.79
CA PHE A 127 -10.01 8.91 -1.10
C PHE A 127 -10.96 9.16 0.07
N GLU A 128 -11.42 8.11 0.75
CA GLU A 128 -12.26 8.27 1.95
C GLU A 128 -11.51 8.95 3.10
N ALA A 129 -10.21 8.71 3.26
CA ALA A 129 -9.39 9.43 4.24
C ALA A 129 -9.30 10.92 3.91
N VAL A 130 -9.09 11.28 2.64
CA VAL A 130 -9.09 12.69 2.20
C VAL A 130 -10.45 13.34 2.47
N LYS A 131 -11.57 12.68 2.12
CA LYS A 131 -12.92 13.17 2.40
C LYS A 131 -13.17 13.41 3.88
N LYS A 132 -12.74 12.48 4.73
CA LYS A 132 -12.87 12.62 6.18
C LYS A 132 -12.11 13.86 6.68
N ILE A 133 -10.84 14.02 6.30
CA ILE A 133 -10.03 15.18 6.66
C ILE A 133 -10.68 16.48 6.18
N HIS A 134 -11.18 16.50 4.94
CA HIS A 134 -11.90 17.66 4.40
C HIS A 134 -13.14 18.00 5.24
N SER A 135 -13.97 17.02 5.59
CA SER A 135 -15.18 17.25 6.40
C SER A 135 -14.88 17.79 7.79
N GLU A 136 -13.72 17.45 8.36
CA GLU A 136 -13.30 17.86 9.71
C GLU A 136 -12.58 19.22 9.71
N THR A 137 -11.94 19.61 8.60
CA THR A 137 -11.02 20.78 8.55
C THR A 137 -11.37 21.84 7.51
N GLY A 138 -12.20 21.52 6.53
CA GLY A 138 -12.47 22.35 5.35
C GLY A 138 -11.33 22.39 4.32
N ILE A 139 -10.20 21.70 4.54
CA ILE A 139 -9.05 21.70 3.61
C ILE A 139 -9.45 21.03 2.30
N ASN A 140 -9.36 21.75 1.18
CA ASN A 140 -9.67 21.25 -0.17
C ASN A 140 -8.43 20.95 -1.01
N THR A 141 -7.24 21.30 -0.51
CA THR A 141 -5.98 21.11 -1.22
C THR A 141 -5.34 19.79 -0.83
N VAL A 142 -5.02 18.96 -1.82
CA VAL A 142 -4.41 17.64 -1.66
C VAL A 142 -3.08 17.62 -2.39
N VAL A 143 -2.03 17.12 -1.73
CA VAL A 143 -0.72 16.91 -2.35
C VAL A 143 -0.41 15.42 -2.33
N LEU A 144 -0.17 14.82 -3.50
CA LEU A 144 0.26 13.41 -3.61
C LEU A 144 1.77 13.39 -3.84
N SER A 145 2.50 12.71 -2.95
CA SER A 145 3.96 12.63 -2.96
C SER A 145 4.44 11.38 -2.23
N GLY A 146 5.68 10.97 -2.47
CA GLY A 146 6.28 9.74 -1.95
C GLY A 146 6.39 8.65 -3.02
N GLY A 147 7.34 7.73 -2.82
CA GLY A 147 7.71 6.73 -3.84
C GLY A 147 6.57 5.80 -4.27
N SER A 148 5.53 5.62 -3.45
CA SER A 148 4.33 4.83 -3.81
C SER A 148 3.52 5.46 -4.94
N PHE A 149 3.58 6.78 -5.14
CA PHE A 149 2.92 7.48 -6.25
C PHE A 149 3.73 7.43 -7.56
N GLN A 150 4.83 6.67 -7.60
CA GLN A 150 5.42 6.24 -8.88
C GLN A 150 4.57 5.16 -9.56
N ASN A 151 3.69 4.49 -8.80
CA ASN A 151 2.73 3.56 -9.35
C ASN A 151 1.70 4.33 -10.19
N LYS A 152 1.78 4.16 -11.50
CA LYS A 152 0.97 4.90 -12.48
C LYS A 152 -0.51 4.61 -12.29
N TYR A 153 -0.87 3.33 -12.11
CA TYR A 153 -2.26 2.94 -11.90
C TYR A 153 -2.87 3.60 -10.67
N LEU A 154 -2.15 3.61 -9.54
CA LEU A 154 -2.59 4.27 -8.31
C LEU A 154 -2.72 5.78 -8.50
N SER A 155 -1.70 6.41 -9.05
CA SER A 155 -1.61 7.86 -9.17
C SER A 155 -2.64 8.44 -10.14
N GLU A 156 -2.82 7.85 -11.33
CA GLU A 156 -3.79 8.33 -12.32
C GLU A 156 -5.22 8.18 -11.80
N ASN A 157 -5.59 6.99 -11.31
CA ASN A 157 -6.96 6.74 -10.85
C ASN A 157 -7.32 7.56 -9.59
N LEU A 158 -6.38 7.76 -8.67
CA LEU A 158 -6.63 8.61 -7.49
C LEU A 158 -6.70 10.09 -7.86
N LEU A 159 -5.83 10.56 -8.75
CA LEU A 159 -5.86 11.93 -9.25
C LEU A 159 -7.20 12.24 -9.92
N ASP A 160 -7.63 11.38 -10.85
CA ASP A 160 -8.89 11.54 -11.56
C ASP A 160 -10.08 11.58 -10.58
N LEU A 161 -10.11 10.67 -9.62
CA LEU A 161 -11.17 10.60 -8.60
C LEU A 161 -11.24 11.87 -7.74
N LEU A 162 -10.09 12.39 -7.31
CA LEU A 162 -10.01 13.62 -6.51
C LEU A 162 -10.42 14.86 -7.32
N LEU A 163 -9.96 14.98 -8.56
CA LEU A 163 -10.32 16.11 -9.43
C LEU A 163 -11.80 16.13 -9.78
N GLN A 164 -12.38 14.97 -10.13
CA GLN A 164 -13.80 14.85 -10.43
C GLN A 164 -14.71 15.19 -9.25
N THR A 165 -14.18 15.14 -8.03
CA THR A 165 -14.91 15.45 -6.79
C THR A 165 -14.61 16.84 -6.25
N GLY A 166 -13.88 17.67 -7.00
CA GLY A 166 -13.68 19.10 -6.73
C GLY A 166 -12.47 19.45 -5.87
N TYR A 167 -11.60 18.49 -5.56
CA TYR A 167 -10.36 18.77 -4.83
C TYR A 167 -9.34 19.48 -5.71
N GLN A 168 -8.54 20.36 -5.10
CA GLN A 168 -7.37 20.93 -5.75
C GLN A 168 -6.17 20.01 -5.49
N VAL A 169 -5.75 19.28 -6.52
CA VAL A 169 -4.71 18.25 -6.38
C VAL A 169 -3.39 18.72 -6.98
N TYR A 170 -2.30 18.52 -6.26
CA TYR A 170 -0.94 18.81 -6.70
C TYR A 170 -0.10 17.53 -6.65
N MET A 171 0.66 17.30 -7.71
CA MET A 171 1.71 16.28 -7.77
C MET A 171 2.99 16.90 -8.28
N SER A 172 4.13 16.33 -7.88
CA SER A 172 5.42 16.81 -8.37
C SER A 172 5.58 16.50 -9.86
N SER A 173 5.96 17.52 -10.63
CA SER A 173 6.20 17.41 -12.07
C SER A 173 7.66 17.66 -12.46
N GLN A 174 8.34 18.57 -11.76
CA GLN A 174 9.71 18.99 -12.07
C GLN A 174 10.78 18.28 -11.22
N VAL A 175 10.38 17.72 -10.06
CA VAL A 175 11.26 16.89 -9.23
C VAL A 175 10.64 15.52 -9.04
N PRO A 176 11.45 14.46 -8.83
CA PRO A 176 10.92 13.15 -8.54
C PRO A 176 9.99 13.15 -7.33
N VAL A 177 8.90 12.39 -7.40
CA VAL A 177 8.01 12.15 -6.24
C VAL A 177 8.65 11.23 -5.19
N ASN A 178 9.80 10.62 -5.51
CA ASN A 178 10.55 9.73 -4.64
C ASN A 178 11.63 10.48 -3.84
N ASP A 179 12.50 9.73 -3.17
CA ASP A 179 13.52 10.28 -2.26
C ASP A 179 14.48 11.27 -2.93
N GLY A 180 14.62 11.22 -4.27
CA GLY A 180 15.39 12.21 -5.04
C GLY A 180 14.82 13.64 -4.94
N GLY A 181 13.54 13.81 -4.59
CA GLY A 181 12.91 15.12 -4.39
C GLY A 181 12.95 15.65 -2.96
N ILE A 182 13.41 14.86 -1.98
CA ILE A 182 13.30 15.22 -0.54
C ILE A 182 14.07 16.50 -0.20
N ALA A 183 15.25 16.69 -0.79
CA ALA A 183 16.10 17.85 -0.51
C ALA A 183 15.39 19.18 -0.79
N LEU A 184 14.56 19.25 -1.83
CA LEU A 184 13.76 20.45 -2.15
C LEU A 184 12.75 20.75 -1.04
N GLY A 185 12.03 19.74 -0.57
CA GLY A 185 11.06 19.88 0.52
C GLY A 185 11.73 20.32 1.82
N GLN A 186 12.90 19.76 2.14
CA GLN A 186 13.70 20.15 3.30
C GLN A 186 14.11 21.64 3.23
N LEU A 187 14.60 22.08 2.07
CA LEU A 187 15.02 23.47 1.86
C LEU A 187 13.84 24.44 1.97
N ALA A 188 12.69 24.12 1.36
CA ALA A 188 11.50 24.96 1.41
C ALA A 188 10.98 25.13 2.85
N ILE A 189 10.95 24.04 3.63
CA ILE A 189 10.56 24.09 5.05
C ILE A 189 11.56 24.91 5.86
N ALA A 190 12.87 24.74 5.63
CA ALA A 190 13.91 25.51 6.32
C ALA A 190 13.81 27.00 6.00
N ALA A 191 13.66 27.36 4.73
CA ALA A 191 13.50 28.76 4.28
C ALA A 191 12.26 29.41 4.91
N LYS A 192 11.12 28.69 4.95
CA LYS A 192 9.89 29.17 5.59
C LYS A 192 10.08 29.40 7.10
N LYS A 193 10.78 28.49 7.79
CA LYS A 193 11.09 28.62 9.23
C LYS A 193 12.05 29.78 9.51
N LEU A 194 12.94 30.09 8.59
CA LEU A 194 13.91 31.18 8.71
C LEU A 194 13.35 32.54 8.25
N THR A 195 12.08 32.61 7.83
CA THR A 195 11.46 33.85 7.27
C THR A 195 12.16 34.38 6.02
N LEU A 196 12.89 33.52 5.31
CA LEU A 196 13.60 33.88 4.07
C LEU A 196 12.68 33.90 2.84
N CYS A 197 11.37 33.88 3.04
CA CYS A 197 10.41 34.13 1.96
C CYS A 197 10.31 35.64 1.74
N VAL A 198 11.12 36.16 0.82
CA VAL A 198 10.82 37.40 0.07
C VAL A 198 9.78 37.07 -1.00
#